data_AF-A0A3A4UZV4-F1
#
_entry.id   AF-A0A3A4UZV4-F1
#
_cell.length_a   1.000
_cell.length_b   1.000
_cell.length_c   1.000
_cell.angle_alpha   90.00
_cell.angle_beta   90.00
_cell.angle_gamma   90.00
#
_symmetry.space_group_name_H-M   'P 1'
#
loop_
_entity.id
_entity.type
_entity.pdbx_description
1 polymer ?
#
loop_
_entity_poly.entity_id
_entity_poly.type
_entity_poly.pdbx_seq_one_letter_code
_entity_poly.pdbx_strand_id
1 'polypeptide(L)'
;MAEKILMSKQIVISRRESNFDKACDEAYTMAVSMLGIDDCGHSDCVEDWDRSSCYIRVVFEKYNHIGSMVGHEHKYIFRGEAVGENGDDL
;
A
#
# COMPACT_ATOMS: atom_id res chain seq x y z
N MET A 1 4.26 22.07 0.23
CA MET A 1 4.47 21.08 1.30
C MET A 1 5.16 19.89 0.67
N ALA A 2 6.33 19.50 1.17
CA ALA A 2 7.04 18.34 0.66
C ALA A 2 6.54 17.09 1.39
N GLU A 3 6.23 16.04 0.64
CA GLU A 3 5.82 14.76 1.19
C GLU A 3 7.05 13.95 1.63
N LYS A 4 6.99 13.35 2.81
CA LYS A 4 8.01 12.42 3.31
C LYS A 4 7.41 11.03 3.44
N ILE A 5 8.06 10.03 2.85
CA ILE A 5 7.70 8.63 3.09
C ILE A 5 8.25 8.24 4.46
N LEU A 6 7.35 7.97 5.40
CA LEU A 6 7.68 7.54 6.76
C LEU A 6 8.01 6.04 6.79
N MET A 7 7.22 5.25 6.07
CA MET A 7 7.44 3.81 5.93
C MET A 7 6.91 3.33 4.58
N SER A 8 7.50 2.27 4.03
CA SER A 8 6.93 1.56 2.88
C SER A 8 7.01 0.04 3.03
N LYS A 9 6.04 -0.66 2.46
CA LYS A 9 5.96 -2.13 2.41
C LYS A 9 5.57 -2.58 1.02
N GLN A 10 6.25 -3.62 0.53
CA GLN A 10 5.86 -4.27 -0.71
C GLN A 10 4.66 -5.19 -0.45
N ILE A 11 3.68 -5.12 -1.35
CA ILE A 11 2.45 -5.90 -1.32
C ILE A 11 2.34 -6.66 -2.63
N VAL A 12 2.08 -7.96 -2.53
CA VAL A 12 2.01 -8.85 -3.68
C VAL A 12 0.67 -9.56 -3.65
N ILE A 13 -0.12 -9.37 -4.70
CA ILE A 13 -1.45 -9.95 -4.83
C ILE A 13 -1.49 -10.88 -6.03
N SER A 14 -1.80 -12.14 -5.76
CA SER A 14 -1.96 -13.19 -6.77
C SER A 14 -3.44 -13.50 -6.97
N ARG A 15 -3.91 -13.46 -8.21
CA ARG A 15 -5.30 -13.76 -8.58
C ARG A 15 -5.35 -14.72 -9.76
N ARG A 16 -6.41 -15.53 -9.84
CA ARG A 16 -6.66 -16.41 -11.00
C ARG A 16 -7.27 -15.71 -12.21
N GLU A 17 -7.79 -14.50 -12.00
CA GLU A 17 -8.43 -13.68 -13.03
C GLU A 17 -7.77 -12.31 -13.06
N SER A 18 -7.70 -11.69 -14.25
CA SER A 18 -7.23 -10.32 -14.40
C SER A 18 -8.28 -9.34 -13.86
N ASN A 19 -8.16 -8.95 -12.60
CA ASN A 19 -9.03 -7.96 -11.98
C ASN A 19 -8.20 -6.98 -11.17
N PHE A 20 -7.83 -5.87 -11.81
CA PHE A 20 -6.96 -4.85 -11.22
C PHE A 20 -7.65 -4.11 -10.08
N ASP A 21 -8.93 -3.75 -10.22
CA ASP A 21 -9.67 -3.01 -9.20
C ASP A 21 -9.73 -3.78 -7.87
N LYS A 22 -10.06 -5.08 -7.93
CA LYS A 22 -10.02 -5.94 -6.73
C LYS A 22 -8.61 -6.09 -6.16
N ALA A 23 -7.58 -6.07 -7.00
CA ALA A 23 -6.20 -6.08 -6.52
C ALA A 23 -5.82 -4.76 -5.84
N CYS A 24 -6.34 -3.61 -6.28
CA CYS A 24 -6.17 -2.33 -5.61
C CYS A 24 -6.86 -2.30 -4.23
N ASP A 25 -8.10 -2.78 -4.14
CA ASP A 25 -8.85 -2.84 -2.88
C ASP A 25 -8.15 -3.73 -1.84
N GLU A 26 -7.70 -4.90 -2.28
CA GLU A 26 -6.93 -5.83 -1.45
C GLU A 26 -5.56 -5.24 -1.07
N ALA A 27 -4.89 -4.53 -1.98
CA ALA A 27 -3.62 -3.87 -1.69
C ALA A 27 -3.77 -2.78 -0.63
N TYR A 28 -4.83 -1.98 -0.70
CA TYR A 28 -5.13 -0.97 0.31
C TYR A 28 -5.40 -1.62 1.67
N THR A 29 -6.23 -2.67 1.69
CA THR A 29 -6.54 -3.41 2.93
C THR A 29 -5.27 -3.99 3.56
N MET A 30 -4.37 -4.58 2.75
CA MET A 30 -3.09 -5.09 3.22
C MET A 30 -2.17 -3.97 3.70
N ALA A 31 -2.13 -2.82 3.01
CA ALA A 31 -1.34 -1.66 3.42
C ALA A 31 -1.77 -1.14 4.80
N VAL A 32 -3.07 -0.94 5.01
CA VAL A 32 -3.67 -0.54 6.30
C VAL A 32 -3.23 -1.48 7.42
N SER A 33 -3.36 -2.80 7.19
CA SER A 33 -2.98 -3.82 8.17
C SER A 33 -1.47 -3.87 8.44
N MET A 34 -0.63 -3.81 7.40
CA MET A 34 0.83 -3.87 7.53
C MET A 34 1.43 -2.60 8.15
N LEU A 35 0.79 -1.45 7.95
CA LEU A 35 1.16 -0.18 8.57
C LEU A 35 0.51 -0.01 9.95
N GLY A 36 -0.27 -0.99 10.42
CA GLY A 36 -0.86 -1.00 11.75
C GLY A 36 -1.83 0.15 11.99
N ILE A 37 -2.57 0.59 10.96
CA ILE A 37 -3.54 1.67 11.11
C ILE A 37 -4.84 1.11 11.72
N ASP A 38 -5.24 1.68 12.86
CA ASP A 38 -6.46 1.31 13.57
C ASP A 38 -7.70 2.10 13.07
N ASP A 39 -8.86 1.79 13.63
CA ASP A 39 -10.14 2.42 13.28
C ASP A 39 -10.19 3.93 13.62
N CYS A 40 -9.27 4.42 14.46
CA CYS A 40 -9.13 5.83 14.82
C CYS A 40 -8.08 6.56 13.96
N GLY A 41 -7.45 5.87 13.00
CA GLY A 41 -6.40 6.42 12.16
C GLY A 41 -5.06 6.57 12.88
N HIS A 42 -4.84 5.87 14.00
CA HIS A 42 -3.56 5.80 14.69
C HIS A 42 -2.70 4.66 14.15
N SER A 43 -1.37 4.81 14.21
CA SER A 43 -0.40 3.76 13.88
C SER A 43 0.55 3.54 15.04
N ASP A 44 0.63 2.30 15.52
CA ASP A 44 1.68 1.88 16.47
C ASP A 44 2.97 1.43 15.76
N CYS A 45 2.95 1.33 14.42
CA CYS A 45 4.02 0.73 13.63
C CYS A 45 4.85 1.74 12.82
N VAL A 46 4.32 2.95 12.61
CA VAL A 46 4.96 3.98 11.79
C VAL A 46 5.47 5.09 12.71
N GLU A 47 6.79 5.25 12.77
CA GLU A 47 7.43 6.37 13.46
C GLU A 47 7.02 7.70 12.81
N ASP A 48 6.87 8.74 13.64
CA ASP A 48 6.39 10.08 13.25
C ASP A 48 4.98 10.09 12.62
N TRP A 49 4.15 9.07 12.85
CA TRP A 49 2.77 9.06 12.36
C TRP A 49 1.90 10.06 13.13
N ASP A 50 1.42 11.07 12.42
CA ASP A 50 0.41 12.00 12.89
C ASP A 50 -0.89 11.82 12.10
N ARG A 51 -1.96 11.46 12.81
CA ARG A 51 -3.28 11.19 12.22
C ARG A 51 -3.89 12.37 11.43
N SER A 52 -3.45 13.60 11.72
CA SER A 52 -3.97 14.81 11.06
C SER A 52 -3.24 15.18 9.77
N SER A 53 -2.01 14.70 9.58
CA SER A 53 -1.14 15.08 8.45
C SER A 53 -0.59 13.89 7.67
N CYS A 54 -0.76 12.67 8.19
CA CYS A 54 -0.30 11.46 7.52
C CYS A 54 -1.45 10.72 6.82
N TYR A 55 -1.11 10.05 5.73
CA TYR A 55 -2.04 9.23 4.96
C TYR A 55 -1.35 8.01 4.35
N ILE A 56 -2.14 6.99 4.01
CA ILE A 56 -1.65 5.81 3.28
C ILE A 56 -1.81 6.03 1.79
N ARG A 57 -0.73 5.78 1.05
CA ARG A 57 -0.72 5.72 -0.41
C ARG A 57 -0.39 4.32 -0.87
N VAL A 58 -1.15 3.80 -1.83
CA VAL A 58 -0.80 2.55 -2.52
C VAL A 58 -0.34 2.87 -3.93
N VAL A 59 0.88 2.49 -4.26
CA VAL A 59 1.49 2.70 -5.58
C VAL A 59 1.54 1.36 -6.30
N PHE A 60 0.94 1.28 -7.49
CA PHE A 60 1.13 0.13 -8.35
C PHE A 60 2.53 0.16 -8.99
N GLU A 61 3.29 -0.91 -8.83
CA GLU A 61 4.66 -1.01 -9.35
C GLU A 61 4.72 -1.85 -10.62
N LYS A 62 4.12 -3.04 -10.59
CA LYS A 62 4.28 -4.02 -11.68
C LYS A 62 3.15 -5.03 -11.73
N TYR A 63 2.83 -5.47 -12.94
CA TYR A 63 2.00 -6.63 -13.21
C TYR A 63 2.81 -7.70 -13.93
N ASN A 64 2.67 -8.95 -13.48
CA ASN A 64 3.20 -10.13 -14.16
C ASN A 64 2.04 -11.09 -14.43
N HIS A 65 1.87 -11.47 -15.68
CA HIS A 65 0.99 -12.58 -16.05
C HIS A 65 1.85 -13.83 -16.18
N ILE A 66 1.61 -14.80 -15.30
CA ILE A 66 2.36 -16.06 -15.25
C ILE A 66 1.38 -17.15 -15.69
N GLY A 67 1.69 -17.88 -16.74
CA GLY A 67 0.78 -18.91 -17.23
C GLY A 67 1.46 -20.02 -18.00
N SER A 68 0.83 -21.19 -17.98
CA SER A 68 1.06 -22.30 -18.89
C SER A 68 -0.30 -22.83 -19.39
N MET A 69 -0.30 -23.87 -20.24
CA MET A 69 -1.53 -24.47 -20.78
C MET A 69 -2.57 -24.91 -19.72
N VAL A 70 -2.19 -25.05 -18.45
CA VAL A 70 -3.04 -25.63 -17.39
C VAL A 70 -3.40 -24.64 -16.28
N GLY A 71 -2.98 -23.37 -16.40
CA GLY A 71 -3.31 -22.36 -15.39
C GLY A 71 -2.70 -21.00 -15.65
N HIS A 72 -3.46 -19.97 -15.30
CA HIS A 72 -3.08 -18.57 -15.36
C HIS A 72 -3.08 -17.97 -13.96
N GLU A 73 -2.04 -17.21 -13.66
CA GLU A 73 -1.89 -16.43 -12.44
C GLU A 73 -1.56 -14.99 -12.80
N HIS A 74 -2.32 -14.07 -12.22
CA HIS A 74 -2.19 -12.64 -12.36
C HIS A 74 -1.56 -12.10 -11.08
N LYS A 75 -0.30 -11.69 -11.16
CA LYS A 75 0.47 -11.19 -10.02
C LYS A 75 0.65 -9.69 -10.10
N TYR A 76 0.02 -8.97 -9.19
CA TYR A 76 0.10 -7.52 -9.04
C TYR A 76 1.05 -7.19 -7.89
N ILE A 77 1.98 -6.27 -8.13
CA ILE A 77 2.93 -5.79 -7.14
C ILE A 77 2.62 -4.32 -6.88
N PHE A 78 2.37 -4.02 -5.62
CA PHE A 78 2.12 -2.68 -5.12
C PHE A 78 3.14 -2.34 -4.02
N ARG A 79 3.22 -1.06 -3.71
CA ARG A 79 3.93 -0.53 -2.56
C ARG A 79 2.96 0.28 -1.73
N GLY A 80 2.69 -0.15 -0.50
CA GLY A 80 1.97 0.64 0.49
C GLY A 80 2.95 1.58 1.19
N GLU A 81 2.65 2.87 1.21
CA GLU A 81 3.48 3.92 1.78
C GLU A 81 2.68 4.67 2.85
N ALA A 82 3.27 4.83 4.03
CA ALA A 82 2.84 5.83 4.99
C ALA A 82 3.55 7.14 4.63
N VAL A 83 2.77 8.17 4.34
CA VAL A 83 3.27 9.48 3.89
C VAL A 83 2.87 10.53 4.93
N GLY A 84 3.83 11.29 5.41
CA GLY A 84 3.60 12.47 6.25
C GLY A 84 3.91 13.75 5.50
N GLU A 85 3.25 14.84 5.87
CA GLU A 85 3.61 16.18 5.42
C GLU A 85 4.80 16.69 6.25
N ASN A 86 5.88 17.13 5.60
CA ASN A 86 6.86 17.96 6.30
C ASN A 86 6.20 19.31 6.59
N GLY A 87 5.89 19.56 7.86
CA GLY A 87 5.81 20.92 8.36
C GLY A 87 7.21 21.51 8.26
N ASP A 88 7.44 22.45 7.36
CA ASP A 88 8.62 23.31 7.49
C ASP A 88 8.50 23.97 8.87
N ASP A 89 9.41 23.63 9.79
CA ASP A 89 9.56 24.29 11.08
C ASP A 89 9.68 25.81 10.85
N LEU A 90 8.61 26.55 11.18
CA LEU A 90 8.56 28.02 11.21
C LEU A 90 8.95 28.53 12.60
#